data_AF-A0A7X3NYS4-F1
#
_entry.id   AF-A0A7X3NYS4-F1
#
_cell.length_a   1.000
_cell.length_b   1.000
_cell.length_c   1.000
_cell.angle_alpha   90.00
_cell.angle_beta   90.00
_cell.angle_gamma   90.00
#
_symmetry.space_group_name_H-M   'P 1'
#
loop_
_entity.id
_entity.type
_entity.pdbx_description
1 polymer ?
#
loop_
_entity_poly.entity_id
_entity_poly.type
_entity_poly.pdbx_seq_one_letter_code
_entity_poly.pdbx_strand_id
1 'polypeptide(L)' 'MKAANIDEAKMDEILNSHLISAEFLRADDFWGFFNTRKEALLKVIEKAMGKKVIRDGEDSPDTSAQ' A
#
# COMPACT_ATOMS: atom_id res chain seq x y z
N MET A 1 24.03 -2.60 -17.10
CA MET A 1 22.56 -2.52 -16.90
C MET A 1 22.02 -1.39 -17.78
N LYS A 2 20.92 -1.62 -18.52
CA LYS A 2 20.25 -0.54 -19.27
C LYS A 2 19.41 0.25 -18.28
N ALA A 3 19.78 1.50 -18.01
CA ALA A 3 18.87 2.42 -17.34
C ALA A 3 17.73 2.73 -18.31
N ALA A 4 16.48 2.62 -17.86
CA ALA A 4 15.39 3.28 -18.54
C ALA A 4 15.76 4.78 -18.56
N ASN A 5 15.69 5.43 -19.73
CA ASN A 5 16.09 6.84 -19.91
C ASN A 5 15.06 7.78 -19.28
N ILE A 6 14.80 7.60 -17.98
CA ILE A 6 13.89 8.37 -17.14
C ILE A 6 14.70 8.89 -15.96
N ASP A 7 14.45 10.13 -15.58
CA ASP A 7 15.05 10.71 -14.39
C ASP A 7 14.37 10.18 -13.11
N GLU A 8 15.00 10.47 -11.98
CA GLU A 8 14.55 10.00 -10.67
C GLU A 8 13.15 10.54 -10.31
N ALA A 9 12.88 11.80 -10.64
CA ALA A 9 11.58 12.41 -10.40
C ALA A 9 10.48 11.73 -11.22
N LYS A 10 10.77 11.36 -12.47
CA LYS A 10 9.81 10.64 -13.32
C LYS A 10 9.56 9.23 -12.81
N MET A 11 10.59 8.56 -12.31
CA MET A 11 10.41 7.26 -11.63
C MET A 11 9.49 7.40 -10.42
N ASP A 12 9.73 8.39 -9.56
CA ASP A 12 8.92 8.64 -8.37
C ASP A 12 7.46 8.95 -8.74
N GLU A 13 7.22 9.72 -9.80
CA GLU A 13 5.87 10.00 -10.30
C GLU A 13 5.15 8.71 -10.71
N ILE A 14 5.82 7.83 -11.47
CA ILE A 14 5.24 6.55 -11.92
C ILE A 14 4.91 5.67 -10.72
N LEU A 15 5.83 5.55 -9.76
CA LEU A 15 5.63 4.75 -8.55
C LEU A 15 4.46 5.29 -7.71
N ASN A 16 4.43 6.60 -7.46
CA ASN A 16 3.37 7.23 -6.68
C ASN A 16 1.99 7.10 -7.34
N SER A 17 1.91 7.16 -8.68
CA SER A 17 0.64 6.94 -9.40
C SER A 17 0.04 5.54 -9.18
N HIS A 18 0.86 4.56 -8.78
CA HIS A 18 0.46 3.19 -8.45
C HIS A 18 0.43 2.93 -6.93
N LEU A 19 0.39 4.01 -6.12
CA LEU A 19 0.38 3.95 -4.66
C LEU A 19 1.61 3.25 -4.07
N ILE A 20 2.75 3.36 -4.76
CA ILE A 20 4.03 2.82 -4.33
C ILE A 20 4.90 3.99 -3.89
N SER A 21 5.23 4.04 -2.59
CA SER A 21 6.22 5.01 -2.10
C SER A 21 7.63 4.55 -2.45
N ALA A 22 8.31 5.38 -3.24
CA ALA A 22 9.66 5.13 -3.70
C ALA A 22 10.70 5.27 -2.57
N GLU A 23 10.36 5.96 -1.47
CA GLU A 23 11.20 6.08 -0.28
C GLU A 23 11.45 4.71 0.36
N PHE A 24 10.39 3.93 0.59
CA PHE A 24 10.52 2.59 1.19
C PHE A 24 11.29 1.62 0.29
N LEU A 25 11.19 1.76 -1.04
CA LEU A 25 11.96 0.94 -1.97
C LEU A 25 13.46 1.25 -1.89
N ARG A 26 13.82 2.54 -1.84
CA ARG A 26 15.23 2.96 -1.73
C ARG A 26 15.84 2.62 -0.37
N ALA A 27 15.02 2.63 0.68
CA ALA A 27 15.42 2.29 2.04
C ALA A 27 15.48 0.77 2.30
N ASP A 28 15.08 -0.07 1.34
CA ASP A 28 14.90 -1.52 1.52
C ASP A 28 13.95 -1.86 2.70
N ASP A 29 12.96 -1.01 2.95
CA ASP A 29 11.97 -1.19 4.00
C ASP A 29 10.72 -1.87 3.44
N PHE A 30 10.75 -3.20 3.44
CA PHE A 30 9.63 -4.01 2.99
C PHE A 30 8.34 -3.74 3.78
N TRP A 31 8.42 -3.61 5.10
CA TRP A 31 7.24 -3.47 5.95
C TRP A 31 6.61 -2.08 5.80
N GLY A 32 7.43 -1.03 5.70
CA GLY A 32 6.98 0.32 5.37
C GLY A 32 6.28 0.37 4.01
N PHE A 33 6.88 -0.25 2.99
CA PHE A 33 6.28 -0.39 1.66
C PHE A 33 4.92 -1.11 1.72
N PHE A 34 4.88 -2.28 2.34
CA PHE A 34 3.69 -3.13 2.36
C PHE A 34 2.54 -2.46 3.10
N ASN A 35 2.78 -1.97 4.32
CA ASN A 35 1.73 -1.37 5.14
C ASN A 35 1.18 -0.10 4.50
N THR A 36 2.05 0.77 3.98
CA THR A 36 1.62 2.03 3.34
C THR A 36 0.80 1.77 2.09
N ARG A 37 1.25 0.84 1.24
CA ARG A 37 0.54 0.48 0.01
C ARG A 37 -0.78 -0.22 0.31
N LYS A 38 -0.82 -1.12 1.30
CA LYS A 38 -2.04 -1.80 1.75
C LYS A 38 -3.10 -0.78 2.17
N GLU A 39 -2.76 0.14 3.07
CA GLU A 39 -3.70 1.16 3.55
C GLU A 39 -4.18 2.09 2.43
N ALA A 40 -3.30 2.47 1.50
CA ALA A 40 -3.68 3.30 0.36
C ALA A 40 -4.70 2.59 -0.55
N LEU A 41 -4.50 1.31 -0.83
CA LEU A 41 -5.44 0.50 -1.61
C LEU A 41 -6.78 0.31 -0.89
N LEU A 42 -6.76 0.03 0.42
CA LEU A 42 -7.99 -0.11 1.20
C LEU A 42 -8.83 1.18 1.16
N LYS A 43 -8.20 2.36 1.23
CA LYS A 43 -8.91 3.65 1.07
C LYS A 43 -9.55 3.81 -0.31
N VAL A 44 -8.88 3.37 -1.38
CA VAL A 44 -9.46 3.40 -2.73
C VAL A 44 -10.69 2.49 -2.82
N ILE A 45 -10.59 1.28 -2.25
CA ILE A 45 -11.69 0.32 -2.21
C ILE A 45 -12.86 0.86 -1.37
N GLU A 46 -12.59 1.37 -0.17
CA GLU A 46 -13.60 1.96 0.72
C GLU A 46 -14.37 3.09 0.02
N LYS A 47 -13.64 3.98 -0.65
CA LYS A 47 -14.24 5.07 -1.45
C LYS A 47 -15.10 4.54 -2.60
N ALA A 48 -14.63 3.51 -3.32
CA ALA A 48 -15.35 2.93 -4.44
C ALA A 48 -16.62 2.17 -4.00
N MET A 49 -16.57 1.50 -2.84
CA MET A 49 -17.67 0.71 -2.30
C MET A 49 -18.66 1.54 -1.47
N GLY A 50 -18.24 2.70 -0.96
CA GLY A 50 -19.01 3.51 -0.02
C GLY A 50 -19.24 2.81 1.33
N LYS A 51 -18.36 1.88 1.70
CA LYS A 51 -18.45 1.07 2.93
C LYS A 51 -17.09 0.94 3.57
N LYS A 52 -17.03 1.03 4.91
CA LYS A 52 -15.81 0.81 5.68
C LYS A 52 -15.25 -0.58 5.35
N VAL A 53 -13.98 -0.64 4.97
CA VAL A 53 -13.29 -1.92 4.75
C VAL A 53 -12.73 -2.43 6.08
N ILE A 54 -12.90 -3.73 6.34
CA ILE A 54 -12.37 -4.42 7.52
C ILE A 54 -10.85 -4.44 7.42
N ARG A 55 -10.18 -3.99 8.49
CA ARG A 55 -8.72 -4.08 8.62
C ARG A 55 -8.36 -5.34 9.41
N ASP A 56 -7.15 -5.84 9.20
CA ASP A 56 -6.64 -7.00 9.94
C ASP A 56 -6.81 -6.77 11.45
N GLY A 57 -7.61 -7.60 12.12
CA GLY A 57 -7.93 -7.50 13.55
C GLY A 57 -9.29 -6.90 13.91
N GLU A 58 -10.08 -6.40 12.95
CA GLU A 58 -11.44 -5.88 13.21
C GLU A 58 -12.55 -6.95 13.12
N ASP A 59 -12.23 -8.19 12.77
CA ASP A 59 -13.12 -9.36 12.87
C ASP A 59 -12.36 -10.58 13.45
N SER A 60 -12.26 -10.65 14.78
CA SER A 60 -12.20 -11.95 15.44
C SER A 60 -13.63 -12.30 15.84
N PRO A 61 -14.28 -13.34 15.24
CA PRO A 61 -15.45 -13.92 15.86
C PRO A 61 -15.05 -14.44 17.24
N ASP A 62 -15.91 -14.13 18.21
CA ASP A 62 -15.81 -14.47 19.63
C ASP A 62 -15.21 -15.86 19.85
N THR A 63 -14.06 -15.94 20.52
CA THR A 63 -13.53 -17.21 21.03
C THR A 63 -14.29 -17.56 22.31
N SER A 64 -15.60 -17.78 22.18
CA SER A 64 -16.44 -18.34 23.23
C SER A 64 -17.25 -19.50 22.65
N ALA A 65 -16.60 -20.65 22.51
CA ALA A 65 -17.27 -21.94 22.60
C ALA A 65 -16.40 -22.83 23.47
N GLN A 66 -17.04 -23.34 24.52
CA GLN A 66 -16.53 -24.17 25.60
C GLN A 66 -15.94 -25.48 25.11
#